data_AF-A0A2M7VPP9-F1
#
_entry.id   AF-A0A2M7VPP9-F1
#
_cell.length_a   1.000
_cell.length_b   1.000
_cell.length_c   1.000
_cell.angle_alpha   90.00
_cell.angle_beta   90.00
_cell.angle_gamma   90.00
#
_symmetry.space_group_name_H-M   'P 1'
#
loop_
_entity.id
_entity.type
_entity.pdbx_description
1 polymer ?
#
loop_
_entity_poly.entity_id
_entity_poly.type
_entity_poly.pdbx_seq_one_letter_code
_entity_poly.pdbx_strand_id
1 'polypeptide(L)'
;MTIIENRLADLAQKSAALEPNETTRNEWLKILQNYCNNYINTLSEQPAFVQKNTINTSDLQIDNEKKSFDNLLEIFTKQVIDNGIKPSSGGHVGYIPGGG
;
A
#
# COMPACT_ATOMS: atom_id res chain seq x y z
N MET A 1 -39.83 -11.19 -7.45
CA MET A 1 -38.37 -11.41 -7.31
C MET A 1 -38.15 -12.23 -6.05
N THR A 2 -37.49 -13.38 -6.14
CA THR A 2 -37.29 -14.33 -5.04
C THR A 2 -36.22 -13.82 -4.06
N ILE A 3 -36.19 -14.38 -2.84
CA ILE A 3 -35.18 -14.07 -1.81
C ILE A 3 -33.75 -14.32 -2.35
N ILE A 4 -33.58 -15.33 -3.20
CA ILE A 4 -32.30 -15.70 -3.81
C ILE A 4 -31.84 -14.64 -4.82
N GLU A 5 -32.74 -14.16 -5.68
CA GLU A 5 -32.43 -13.12 -6.67
C GLU A 5 -31.98 -11.81 -6.01
N ASN A 6 -32.63 -11.42 -4.91
CA ASN A 6 -32.24 -10.23 -4.15
C ASN A 6 -30.84 -10.38 -3.52
N ARG A 7 -30.53 -11.57 -3.00
CA ARG A 7 -29.23 -11.86 -2.37
C ARG A 7 -28.10 -11.93 -3.40
N LEU A 8 -28.39 -12.42 -4.60
CA LEU A 8 -27.43 -12.42 -5.71
C LEU A 8 -27.11 -11.00 -6.18
N ALA A 9 -28.12 -10.12 -6.27
CA ALA A 9 -27.94 -8.72 -6.64
C ALA A 9 -27.08 -7.95 -5.62
N ASP A 10 -27.32 -8.15 -4.32
CA ASP A 10 -26.51 -7.55 -3.25
C ASP A 10 -25.04 -8.01 -3.31
N LEU A 11 -24.80 -9.31 -3.51
CA LEU A 11 -23.45 -9.85 -3.66
C LEU A 11 -22.76 -9.33 -4.94
N ALA A 12 -23.48 -9.22 -6.05
CA ALA A 12 -22.95 -8.66 -7.29
C ALA A 12 -22.54 -7.19 -7.11
N GLN A 13 -23.36 -6.39 -6.42
CA GLN A 13 -23.03 -5.00 -6.11
C GLN A 13 -21.77 -4.89 -5.23
N LYS A 14 -21.63 -5.75 -4.22
CA LYS A 14 -20.43 -5.81 -3.35
C LYS A 14 -19.19 -6.25 -4.13
N SER A 15 -19.33 -7.29 -4.96
CA SER A 15 -18.22 -7.82 -5.77
C SER A 15 -17.77 -6.83 -6.84
N ALA A 16 -18.67 -6.02 -7.41
CA ALA A 16 -18.32 -5.03 -8.42
C ALA A 16 -17.30 -4.01 -7.91
N ALA A 17 -17.27 -3.72 -6.60
CA ALA A 17 -16.28 -2.85 -6.00
C ALA A 17 -14.85 -3.44 -5.99
N LEU A 18 -14.71 -4.75 -6.19
CA LEU A 18 -13.43 -5.47 -6.28
C LEU A 18 -12.88 -5.54 -7.71
N GLU A 19 -13.67 -5.11 -8.71
CA GLU A 19 -13.34 -5.14 -10.13
C GLU A 19 -13.20 -3.71 -10.66
N PRO A 20 -12.10 -2.99 -10.34
CA PRO A 20 -11.91 -1.61 -10.75
C PRO A 20 -11.84 -1.51 -12.28
N ASN A 21 -12.58 -0.58 -12.85
CA ASN A 21 -12.53 -0.30 -14.28
C ASN A 21 -11.22 0.40 -14.68
N GLU A 22 -11.01 0.59 -15.98
CA GLU A 22 -9.79 1.20 -16.51
C GLU A 22 -9.53 2.61 -15.96
N THR A 23 -10.56 3.45 -15.87
CA THR A 23 -10.45 4.81 -15.31
C THR A 23 -9.90 4.76 -13.89
N THR A 24 -10.48 3.93 -13.02
CA THR A 24 -10.03 3.77 -11.64
C THR A 24 -8.60 3.22 -11.57
N ARG A 25 -8.26 2.24 -12.41
CA ARG A 25 -6.89 1.71 -12.46
C ARG A 25 -5.88 2.78 -12.89
N ASN A 26 -6.22 3.61 -13.87
CA ASN A 26 -5.36 4.70 -14.33
C ASN A 26 -5.14 5.77 -13.26
N GLU A 27 -6.18 6.10 -12.49
CA GLU A 27 -6.07 6.97 -11.31
C GLU A 27 -5.12 6.39 -10.26
N TRP A 28 -5.25 5.11 -9.94
CA TRP A 28 -4.34 4.44 -9.00
C TRP A 28 -2.90 4.41 -9.50
N LEU A 29 -2.67 4.14 -10.80
CA LEU A 29 -1.33 4.17 -11.38
C LEU A 29 -0.70 5.56 -11.25
N LYS A 30 -1.48 6.63 -11.42
CA LYS A 30 -1.00 8.01 -11.22
C LYS A 30 -0.63 8.27 -9.76
N ILE A 31 -1.45 7.84 -8.81
CA ILE A 31 -1.15 7.94 -7.37
C ILE A 31 0.13 7.17 -7.03
N LEU A 32 0.24 5.92 -7.51
CA LEU A 32 1.42 5.08 -7.30
C LEU A 32 2.68 5.70 -7.90
N GLN A 33 2.60 6.27 -9.10
CA GLN A 33 3.72 6.95 -9.74
C GLN A 33 4.20 8.13 -8.90
N ASN A 34 3.27 8.95 -8.39
CA ASN A 34 3.61 10.07 -7.51
C ASN A 34 4.26 9.59 -6.20
N TYR A 35 3.70 8.54 -5.59
CA TYR A 35 4.25 7.92 -4.40
C TYR A 35 5.68 7.42 -4.62
N CYS A 36 5.93 6.68 -5.71
CA CYS A 36 7.26 6.18 -6.05
C CYS A 36 8.25 7.33 -6.31
N ASN A 37 7.84 8.36 -7.05
CA ASN A 37 8.69 9.54 -7.29
C ASN A 37 9.04 10.24 -5.97
N ASN A 38 8.07 10.41 -5.07
CA ASN A 38 8.33 10.99 -3.75
C ASN A 38 9.31 10.13 -2.93
N TYR A 39 9.10 8.81 -2.92
CA TYR A 39 10.01 7.88 -2.23
C TYR A 39 11.44 7.99 -2.75
N ILE A 40 11.64 7.94 -4.07
CA ILE A 40 12.97 8.03 -4.69
C ILE A 40 13.62 9.40 -4.41
N ASN A 41 12.89 10.49 -4.62
CA ASN A 41 13.41 11.84 -4.48
C ASN A 41 13.79 12.19 -3.04
N THR A 42 13.20 11.52 -2.05
CA THR A 42 13.48 11.74 -0.62
C THR A 42 14.40 10.68 -0.01
N LEU A 43 14.72 9.61 -0.75
CA LEU A 43 15.42 8.44 -0.22
C LEU A 43 16.81 8.76 0.38
N SER A 44 17.53 9.71 -0.20
CA SER A 44 18.85 10.15 0.27
C SER A 44 18.80 10.85 1.64
N GLU A 45 17.65 11.40 2.00
CA GLU A 45 17.42 12.10 3.29
C GLU A 45 16.88 11.14 4.37
N GLN A 46 16.48 9.93 3.97
CA GLN A 46 15.90 8.95 4.88
C GLN A 46 16.97 8.05 5.51
N PRO A 47 16.78 7.62 6.78
CA PRO A 47 17.69 6.67 7.41
C PRO A 47 17.64 5.30 6.70
N ALA A 48 18.80 4.68 6.50
CA ALA A 48 18.91 3.34 5.90
C ALA A 48 18.31 2.22 6.78
N PHE A 49 18.10 2.49 8.07
CA PHE A 49 17.48 1.58 9.03
C PHE A 49 16.59 2.35 10.00
N VAL A 50 15.38 1.84 10.23
CA VAL A 50 14.43 2.37 11.22
C VAL A 50 14.07 1.27 12.20
N GLN A 51 14.41 1.45 13.48
CA GLN A 51 13.98 0.54 14.54
C GLN A 51 12.73 1.09 15.23
N LYS A 52 11.63 0.35 15.16
CA LYS A 52 10.43 0.66 15.94
C LYS A 52 10.43 -0.13 17.24
N ASN A 53 10.17 0.56 18.35
CA ASN A 53 10.05 -0.05 19.68
C ASN A 53 8.81 -0.95 19.80
N THR A 54 7.81 -0.71 18.95
CA THR A 54 6.56 -1.49 18.90
C THR A 54 6.09 -1.58 17.46
N ILE A 55 5.81 -2.80 17.00
CA ILE A 55 5.19 -3.05 15.69
C ILE A 55 3.70 -3.25 15.93
N ASN A 56 2.87 -2.29 15.54
CA ASN A 56 1.41 -2.45 15.59
C ASN A 56 0.90 -2.92 14.22
N THR A 57 0.68 -4.22 14.08
CA THR A 57 0.18 -4.82 12.85
C THR A 57 -1.34 -4.72 12.70
N SER A 58 -2.07 -4.06 13.62
CA SER A 58 -3.52 -3.87 13.49
C SER A 58 -3.89 -3.17 12.18
N ASP A 59 -3.06 -2.22 11.75
CA ASP A 59 -3.30 -1.44 10.53
C ASP A 59 -3.22 -2.32 9.26
N LEU A 60 -2.49 -3.45 9.33
CA LEU A 60 -2.36 -4.44 8.25
C LEU A 60 -3.48 -5.49 8.26
N GLN A 61 -4.36 -5.49 9.26
CA GLN A 61 -5.47 -6.43 9.30
C GLN A 61 -6.44 -6.16 8.14
N ILE A 62 -6.89 -7.26 7.54
CA ILE A 62 -8.00 -7.24 6.59
C ILE A 62 -9.28 -7.20 7.42
N ASP A 63 -9.97 -6.07 7.35
CA ASP A 63 -11.30 -5.86 7.92
C ASP A 63 -12.32 -5.74 6.78
N ASN A 64 -13.60 -5.58 7.12
CA ASN A 64 -14.67 -5.38 6.14
C ASN A 64 -14.84 -3.91 5.74
N GLU A 65 -13.87 -3.04 6.05
CA GLU A 65 -13.93 -1.61 5.79
C GLU A 65 -13.06 -1.25 4.59
N LYS A 66 -13.63 -0.47 3.67
CA LYS A 66 -12.90 -0.03 2.48
C LYS A 66 -11.91 1.08 2.87
N LYS A 67 -10.63 0.88 2.55
CA LYS A 67 -9.58 1.91 2.65
C LYS A 67 -9.34 2.55 1.27
N SER A 68 -9.05 3.85 1.25
CA SER A 68 -8.63 4.51 0.00
C SER A 68 -7.22 4.06 -0.41
N PHE A 69 -6.89 4.17 -1.70
CA PHE A 69 -5.58 3.75 -2.19
C PHE A 69 -4.44 4.56 -1.55
N ASP A 70 -4.61 5.86 -1.35
CA ASP A 70 -3.63 6.71 -0.64
C ASP A 70 -3.40 6.25 0.81
N ASN A 71 -4.47 5.92 1.53
CA ASN A 71 -4.37 5.42 2.92
C ASN A 71 -3.64 4.07 2.95
N LEU A 72 -3.89 3.18 1.99
CA LEU A 72 -3.15 1.92 1.88
C LEU A 72 -1.64 2.13 1.67
N LEU A 73 -1.24 3.12 0.87
CA LEU A 73 0.16 3.47 0.67
C LEU A 73 0.79 4.08 1.95
N GLU A 74 0.04 4.86 2.71
CA GLU A 74 0.48 5.39 4.01
C GLU A 74 0.70 4.27 5.03
N ILE A 75 -0.26 3.34 5.14
CA ILE A 75 -0.15 2.15 5.99
C ILE A 75 1.07 1.32 5.56
N PHE A 76 1.25 1.08 4.25
CA PHE A 76 2.40 0.35 3.73
C PHE A 76 3.72 1.04 4.09
N THR A 77 3.81 2.36 3.91
CA THR A 77 5.00 3.13 4.28
C THR A 77 5.32 2.96 5.76
N LYS A 78 4.34 3.22 6.61
CA LYS A 78 4.52 3.18 8.07
C LYS A 78 4.85 1.77 8.55
N GLN A 79 4.18 0.74 8.06
CA GLN A 79 4.26 -0.60 8.64
C GLN A 79 5.35 -1.47 8.00
N VAL A 80 5.71 -1.20 6.74
CA VAL A 80 6.67 -2.00 5.97
C VAL A 80 7.94 -1.22 5.68
N ILE A 81 7.85 -0.03 5.07
CA ILE A 81 9.02 0.73 4.62
C ILE A 81 9.80 1.33 5.80
N ASP A 82 9.09 1.91 6.77
CA ASP A 82 9.68 2.54 7.97
C ASP A 82 9.81 1.56 9.14
N ASN A 83 10.05 0.28 8.84
CA ASN A 83 10.22 -0.75 9.84
C ASN A 83 11.31 -1.75 9.42
N GLY A 84 12.56 -1.42 9.74
CA GLY A 84 13.72 -2.22 9.42
C GLY A 84 14.65 -1.57 8.41
N ILE A 85 15.31 -2.39 7.61
CA ILE A 85 16.32 -1.98 6.64
C ILE A 85 15.62 -1.49 5.37
N LYS A 86 16.09 -0.38 4.79
CA LYS A 86 15.71 0.11 3.45
C LYS A 86 16.80 -0.33 2.45
N PRO A 87 16.63 -1.44 1.71
CA PRO A 87 17.70 -1.99 0.87
C PRO A 87 18.07 -1.09 -0.32
N SER A 88 17.14 -0.21 -0.73
CA SER A 88 17.38 0.80 -1.76
C SER A 88 18.18 1.99 -1.26
N SER A 89 18.37 2.17 0.05
CA SER A 89 19.13 3.30 0.58
C SER A 89 20.62 3.15 0.25
N GLY A 90 21.25 4.23 -0.23
CA GLY A 90 22.70 4.28 -0.40
C GLY A 90 23.49 4.13 0.91
N GLY A 91 22.83 4.29 2.07
CA GLY A 91 23.41 3.98 3.38
C GLY A 91 23.41 2.49 3.72
N HIS A 92 22.80 1.62 2.90
CA HIS A 92 22.87 0.18 3.04
C HIS A 92 24.18 -0.36 2.45
N VAL A 93 25.24 -0.37 3.27
CA VAL A 93 26.60 -0.82 2.88
C VAL A 93 26.83 -2.32 3.12
N GLY A 94 25.76 -3.09 3.35
CA GLY A 94 25.82 -4.53 3.62
C GLY A 94 25.31 -5.38 2.45
N TYR A 95 25.81 -6.63 2.33
CA TYR A 95 25.39 -7.63 1.34
C TYR A 95 25.40 -7.13 -0.13
N ILE A 96 24.51 -7.64 -0.99
CA ILE A 96 24.31 -7.19 -2.38
C ILE A 96 23.55 -5.86 -2.32
N PRO A 97 24.20 -4.72 -2.65
CA PRO A 97 23.56 -3.42 -2.58
C PRO A 97 22.44 -3.32 -3.61
N GLY A 98 21.29 -2.80 -3.18
CA GLY A 98 20.08 -2.68 -4.01
C GLY A 98 20.09 -1.54 -5.02
N GLY A 99 21.18 -0.77 -5.11
CA GLY A 99 21.27 0.45 -5.93
C GLY A 99 20.36 1.56 -5.39
N GLY A 100 20.98 2.64 -4.90
CA GLY A 100 20.31 3.90 -4.58
C GLY A 100 20.59 4.94 -5.65
#